data_AF-A0A0M9E8U9-F1
#
_entry.id   AF-A0A0M9E8U9-F1
#
_cell.length_a   1.000
_cell.length_b   1.000
_cell.length_c   1.000
_cell.angle_alpha   90.00
_cell.angle_beta   90.00
_cell.angle_gamma   90.00
#
_symmetry.space_group_name_H-M   'P 1'
#
loop_
_entity.id
_entity.type
_entity.pdbx_description
1 polymer ?
#
loop_
_entity_poly.entity_id
_entity_poly.type
_entity_poly.pdbx_seq_one_letter_code
_entity_poly.pdbx_strand_id
1 'polypeptide(L)'
;MGQKATVKLENGKALVELSVPETAGLYTIDAAFSEYSSLHVRYDHDQTDTTEPIVTTQLDISVIPAEPSAIWITAARHVNGILGDPNRLEIGENLIIQLMIVDQYGNRVSQWIDPNGSWQDATMNVMITLTGHASCNGLTGTIPVSIDRGLGQLTITDNSIESVGISITSIDSIPHNLSYENGLTVQFLKPLPAIAEVTFSVRLDNIHPNMIFSFTE
;
A
#
# COMPACT_ATOMS: atom_id res chain seq x y z
N MET A 1 1.20 -22.72 -5.09
CA MET A 1 0.25 -23.87 -5.18
C MET A 1 0.28 -24.34 -6.62
N GLY A 2 0.32 -25.65 -6.88
CA GLY A 2 0.26 -26.18 -8.25
C GLY A 2 -0.87 -27.20 -8.35
N GLN A 3 -1.76 -27.03 -9.34
CA GLN A 3 -2.80 -28.00 -9.65
C GLN A 3 -2.35 -28.82 -10.86
N LYS A 4 -2.60 -30.14 -10.82
CA LYS A 4 -2.42 -31.04 -11.96
C LYS A 4 -3.76 -31.25 -12.62
N ALA A 5 -3.86 -31.02 -13.92
CA ALA A 5 -5.06 -31.31 -14.71
C ALA A 5 -4.85 -32.57 -15.54
N THR A 6 -5.88 -33.42 -15.61
CA THR A 6 -5.93 -34.51 -16.60
C THR A 6 -6.66 -33.96 -17.82
N VAL A 7 -5.97 -33.88 -18.94
CA VAL A 7 -6.49 -33.26 -20.17
C VAL A 7 -6.68 -34.33 -21.23
N LYS A 8 -7.89 -34.43 -21.79
CA LYS A 8 -8.18 -35.28 -22.95
C LYS A 8 -7.96 -34.48 -24.23
N LEU A 9 -7.12 -35.01 -25.12
CA LEU A 9 -6.91 -34.41 -26.45
C LEU A 9 -7.98 -34.90 -27.42
N GLU A 10 -8.55 -33.99 -28.20
CA GLU A 10 -9.43 -34.28 -29.33
C GLU A 10 -8.81 -33.65 -30.59
N ASN A 11 -8.41 -34.51 -31.54
CA ASN A 11 -7.67 -34.11 -32.75
C ASN A 11 -6.41 -33.28 -32.45
N GLY A 12 -5.69 -33.60 -31.37
CA GLY A 12 -4.47 -32.89 -30.96
C GLY A 12 -4.72 -31.53 -30.27
N LYS A 13 -5.97 -31.17 -29.99
CA LYS A 13 -6.36 -29.97 -29.25
C LYS A 13 -7.00 -30.34 -27.91
N ALA A 14 -6.95 -29.42 -26.95
CA ALA A 14 -7.74 -29.53 -25.74
C ALA A 14 -8.15 -28.15 -25.24
N LEU A 15 -9.33 -28.10 -24.61
CA LEU A 15 -9.77 -26.97 -23.81
C LEU A 15 -9.36 -27.24 -22.37
N VAL A 16 -8.61 -26.30 -21.79
CA VAL A 16 -8.21 -26.35 -20.38
C VAL A 16 -8.85 -25.19 -19.67
N GLU A 17 -9.78 -25.47 -18.76
CA GLU A 17 -10.35 -24.45 -17.88
C GLU A 17 -9.30 -24.04 -16.86
N LEU A 18 -9.13 -22.73 -16.69
CA LEU A 18 -8.20 -22.16 -15.75
C LEU A 18 -8.97 -21.51 -14.60
N SER A 19 -8.55 -21.80 -13.36
CA SER A 19 -8.90 -21.02 -12.19
C SER A 19 -7.72 -20.13 -11.83
N VAL A 20 -7.95 -18.82 -11.79
CA VAL A 20 -6.96 -17.82 -11.37
C VAL A 20 -7.28 -17.34 -9.95
N PRO A 21 -6.26 -16.96 -9.15
CA PRO A 21 -6.49 -16.38 -7.84
C PRO A 21 -7.13 -15.00 -7.95
N GLU A 22 -7.81 -14.58 -6.88
CA GLU A 22 -8.37 -13.22 -6.75
C GLU A 22 -7.27 -12.17 -6.56
N THR A 23 -6.07 -12.57 -6.15
CA THR A 23 -4.94 -11.67 -5.97
C THR A 23 -4.31 -11.30 -7.31
N ALA A 24 -4.24 -10.02 -7.61
CA ALA A 24 -3.57 -9.50 -8.79
C ALA A 24 -2.07 -9.82 -8.76
N GLY A 25 -1.50 -10.14 -9.92
CA GLY A 25 -0.10 -10.52 -10.02
C GLY A 25 0.22 -11.29 -11.30
N LEU A 26 1.50 -11.61 -11.44
CA LEU A 26 1.98 -12.48 -12.50
C LEU A 26 2.06 -13.91 -11.96
N TYR A 27 1.39 -14.82 -12.65
CA TYR A 27 1.38 -16.24 -12.34
C TYR A 27 1.90 -17.02 -13.52
N THR A 28 2.66 -18.07 -13.24
CA THR A 28 3.20 -18.95 -14.28
C THR A 28 2.58 -20.33 -14.13
N ILE A 29 2.17 -20.89 -15.25
CA ILE A 29 1.75 -22.29 -15.36
C ILE A 29 2.82 -23.05 -16.11
N ASP A 30 3.32 -24.12 -15.49
CA ASP A 30 4.16 -25.08 -16.19
C ASP A 30 3.32 -25.84 -17.22
N ALA A 31 3.64 -25.64 -18.49
CA ALA A 31 2.99 -26.26 -19.64
C ALA A 31 3.84 -27.45 -20.11
N ALA A 32 3.84 -28.51 -19.32
CA ALA A 32 4.63 -29.71 -19.60
C ALA A 32 3.85 -31.01 -19.36
N PHE A 33 4.13 -32.02 -20.18
CA PHE A 33 3.60 -33.38 -19.99
C PHE A 33 4.57 -34.18 -19.11
N SER A 34 4.16 -34.50 -17.88
CA SER A 34 5.01 -35.22 -16.91
C SER A 34 5.38 -36.64 -17.34
N GLU A 35 4.58 -37.27 -18.19
CA GLU A 35 4.77 -38.68 -18.60
C GLU A 35 5.22 -38.85 -20.06
N TYR A 36 5.24 -37.76 -20.84
CA TYR A 36 5.47 -37.82 -22.29
C TYR A 36 6.45 -36.73 -22.75
N SER A 37 7.75 -36.99 -22.62
CA SER A 37 8.82 -36.02 -22.92
C SER A 37 8.93 -35.64 -24.41
N SER A 38 8.32 -36.40 -25.31
CA SER A 38 8.26 -36.11 -26.75
C SER A 38 7.09 -35.22 -27.15
N LEU A 39 6.16 -34.95 -26.23
CA LEU A 39 5.04 -34.06 -26.47
C LEU A 39 5.42 -32.63 -26.04
N HIS A 40 5.09 -31.68 -26.89
CA HIS A 40 5.32 -30.26 -26.64
C HIS A 40 3.97 -29.55 -26.58
N VAL A 41 3.81 -28.65 -25.61
CA VAL A 41 2.68 -27.71 -25.63
C VAL A 41 3.01 -26.62 -26.64
N ARG A 42 2.07 -26.36 -27.54
CA ARG A 42 2.11 -25.17 -28.39
C ARG A 42 0.98 -24.25 -28.01
N TYR A 43 1.29 -22.98 -27.87
CA TYR A 43 0.33 -21.96 -27.45
C TYR A 43 0.29 -20.83 -28.46
N ASP A 44 -0.92 -20.36 -28.72
CA ASP A 44 -1.21 -19.16 -29.47
C ASP A 44 -2.13 -18.28 -28.60
N HIS A 45 -1.75 -17.01 -28.48
CA HIS A 45 -2.38 -16.04 -27.59
C HIS A 45 -3.14 -14.94 -28.35
N ASP A 46 -3.07 -14.91 -29.68
CA ASP A 46 -3.64 -13.82 -30.47
C ASP A 46 -4.99 -14.17 -31.13
N GLN A 47 -5.42 -15.44 -31.02
CA GLN A 47 -6.66 -15.97 -31.57
C GLN A 47 -6.77 -15.80 -33.10
N THR A 48 -5.63 -15.67 -33.79
CA THR A 48 -5.59 -15.56 -35.25
C THR A 48 -5.07 -16.86 -35.84
N ASP A 49 -5.80 -17.41 -36.82
CA ASP A 49 -5.37 -18.62 -37.53
C ASP A 49 -4.11 -18.41 -38.40
N THR A 50 -3.56 -17.19 -38.41
CA THR A 50 -2.40 -16.78 -39.22
C THR A 50 -1.08 -16.86 -38.49
N THR A 51 -1.09 -16.97 -37.16
CA THR A 51 0.12 -17.03 -36.35
C THR A 51 0.40 -18.47 -35.96
N GLU A 52 1.60 -18.97 -36.28
CA GLU A 52 1.98 -20.33 -35.91
C GLU A 52 2.14 -20.47 -34.39
N PRO A 53 1.47 -21.43 -33.74
CA PRO A 53 1.60 -21.67 -32.31
C PRO A 53 3.04 -21.96 -31.87
N ILE A 54 3.49 -21.31 -30.80
CA ILE A 54 4.88 -21.40 -30.34
C ILE A 54 5.01 -22.54 -29.32
N VAL A 55 6.08 -23.34 -29.45
CA VAL A 55 6.42 -24.35 -28.43
C VAL A 55 6.77 -23.63 -27.13
N THR A 56 6.01 -23.92 -26.07
CA THR A 56 6.24 -23.34 -24.75
C THR A 56 6.30 -24.41 -23.66
N THR A 57 7.02 -24.09 -22.60
CA THR A 57 7.07 -24.88 -21.36
C THR A 57 6.46 -24.15 -20.19
N GLN A 58 6.15 -22.86 -20.35
CA GLN A 58 5.57 -22.00 -19.33
C GLN A 58 4.59 -20.99 -19.96
N LEU A 59 3.48 -20.75 -19.28
CA LEU A 59 2.49 -19.75 -19.66
C LEU A 59 2.39 -18.71 -18.56
N ASP A 60 2.68 -17.47 -18.92
CA ASP A 60 2.54 -16.33 -18.02
C ASP A 60 1.12 -15.76 -18.11
N ILE A 61 0.50 -15.61 -16.95
CA ILE A 61 -0.85 -15.10 -16.76
C ILE A 61 -0.77 -13.87 -15.88
N SER A 62 -1.12 -12.73 -16.47
CA SER A 62 -1.29 -11.47 -15.75
C SER A 62 -2.72 -11.40 -15.22
N VAL A 63 -2.88 -11.56 -13.90
CA VAL A 63 -4.13 -11.25 -13.22
C VAL A 63 -4.07 -9.78 -12.86
N ILE A 64 -4.94 -8.98 -13.49
CA ILE A 64 -5.07 -7.57 -13.21
C ILE A 64 -6.09 -7.33 -12.08
N PRO A 65 -5.95 -6.24 -11.31
CA PRO A 65 -6.98 -5.83 -10.35
C PRO A 65 -8.34 -5.66 -11.03
N ALA A 66 -9.41 -5.91 -10.27
CA ALA A 66 -10.76 -5.58 -10.71
C ALA A 66 -11.00 -4.05 -10.63
N GLU A 67 -12.24 -3.62 -10.93
CA GLU A 67 -12.61 -2.20 -10.85
C GLU A 67 -12.36 -1.60 -9.46
N PRO A 68 -11.99 -0.32 -9.37
CA PRO A 68 -11.84 0.39 -8.09
C PRO A 68 -13.09 0.25 -7.21
N SER A 69 -12.90 -0.20 -5.97
CA SER A 69 -13.98 -0.41 -5.01
C SER A 69 -13.84 0.47 -3.76
N ALA A 70 -12.62 0.72 -3.29
CA ALA A 70 -12.39 1.59 -2.14
C ALA A 70 -11.08 2.36 -2.19
N ILE A 71 -10.97 3.41 -1.37
CA ILE A 71 -9.70 4.01 -0.97
C ILE A 71 -9.38 3.56 0.46
N TRP A 72 -8.22 2.94 0.63
CA TRP A 72 -7.68 2.61 1.95
C TRP A 72 -6.74 3.72 2.42
N ILE A 73 -6.92 4.15 3.67
CA ILE A 73 -6.05 5.09 4.37
C ILE A 73 -5.30 4.32 5.44
N THR A 74 -3.97 4.27 5.32
CA THR A 74 -3.12 3.49 6.24
C THR A 74 -1.95 4.31 6.73
N ALA A 75 -1.62 4.16 8.02
CA ALA A 75 -0.34 4.62 8.55
C ALA A 75 0.78 3.75 7.96
N ALA A 76 1.63 4.31 7.10
CA ALA A 76 2.70 3.57 6.44
C ALA A 76 3.93 3.45 7.35
N ARG A 77 4.34 4.56 7.95
CA ARG A 77 5.42 4.64 8.94
C ARG A 77 5.39 5.99 9.64
N HIS A 78 6.00 6.09 10.82
CA HIS A 78 6.34 7.38 11.41
C HIS A 78 7.87 7.59 11.38
N VAL A 79 8.29 8.84 11.47
CA VAL A 79 9.69 9.26 11.56
C VAL A 79 9.88 9.86 12.94
N ASN A 80 10.55 9.11 13.81
CA ASN A 80 10.75 9.51 15.19
C ASN A 80 11.78 10.62 15.36
N GLY A 81 11.67 11.34 16.48
CA GLY A 81 12.74 12.18 16.98
C GLY A 81 13.97 11.35 17.38
N ILE A 82 15.12 12.02 17.56
CA ILE A 82 16.40 11.37 17.94
C ILE A 82 16.27 10.56 19.23
N LEU A 83 15.42 11.01 20.15
CA LEU A 83 15.16 10.38 21.45
C LEU A 83 13.75 9.79 21.55
N GLY A 84 13.01 9.72 20.43
CA GLY A 84 11.64 9.23 20.40
C GLY A 84 11.55 7.71 20.53
N ASP A 85 10.40 7.22 20.99
CA ASP A 85 10.13 5.78 21.08
C ASP A 85 9.69 5.23 19.71
N PRO A 86 10.40 4.24 19.12
CA PRO A 86 10.08 3.69 17.80
C PRO A 86 8.74 2.96 17.71
N ASN A 87 8.06 2.73 18.84
CA ASN A 87 6.75 2.09 18.88
C ASN A 87 5.61 3.09 19.10
N ARG A 88 5.90 4.39 19.15
CA ARG A 88 4.94 5.44 19.48
C ARG A 88 5.06 6.59 18.50
N LEU A 89 3.92 7.24 18.27
CA LEU A 89 3.87 8.52 17.57
C LEU A 89 3.82 9.62 18.63
N GLU A 90 4.88 10.41 18.72
CA GLU A 90 5.01 11.49 19.69
C GLU A 90 4.81 12.85 19.02
N ILE A 91 4.48 13.88 19.82
CA ILE A 91 4.33 15.25 19.29
C ILE A 91 5.63 15.71 18.62
N GLY A 92 5.51 16.49 17.55
CA GLY A 92 6.64 16.97 16.73
C GLY A 92 7.22 15.93 15.78
N GLU A 93 6.80 14.66 15.87
CA GLU A 93 7.18 13.62 14.92
C GLU A 93 6.32 13.68 13.64
N ASN A 94 6.77 12.98 12.61
CA ASN A 94 6.07 12.91 11.33
C ASN A 94 5.42 11.55 11.16
N LEU A 95 4.14 11.52 10.80
CA LEU A 95 3.44 10.32 10.35
C LEU A 95 3.26 10.36 8.84
N ILE A 96 3.75 9.33 8.16
CA ILE A 96 3.52 9.11 6.73
C ILE A 96 2.27 8.26 6.56
N ILE A 97 1.28 8.82 5.87
CA ILE A 97 0.02 8.19 5.56
C ILE A 97 0.00 7.86 4.07
N GLN A 98 -0.42 6.63 3.75
CA GLN A 98 -0.62 6.15 2.41
C GLN A 98 -2.11 6.08 2.09
N LEU A 99 -2.47 6.53 0.90
CA LEU A 99 -3.77 6.30 0.29
C LEU A 99 -3.60 5.33 -0.86
N MET A 100 -4.44 4.29 -0.90
CA MET A 100 -4.36 3.27 -1.92
C MET A 100 -5.74 3.00 -2.49
N ILE A 101 -5.87 3.10 -3.81
CA ILE A 101 -7.09 2.65 -4.50
C ILE A 101 -7.02 1.14 -4.60
N VAL A 102 -8.07 0.47 -4.12
CA VAL A 102 -8.17 -0.99 -4.11
C VAL A 102 -9.43 -1.48 -4.77
N ASP A 103 -9.38 -2.69 -5.32
CA ASP A 103 -10.56 -3.43 -5.74
C ASP A 103 -11.24 -4.13 -4.56
N GLN A 104 -12.33 -4.86 -4.82
CA GLN A 104 -13.09 -5.58 -3.79
C GLN A 104 -12.29 -6.70 -3.10
N TYR A 105 -11.15 -7.11 -3.65
CA TYR A 105 -10.27 -8.13 -3.10
C TYR A 105 -9.05 -7.53 -2.39
N GLY A 106 -8.95 -6.20 -2.33
CA GLY A 106 -7.83 -5.49 -1.71
C GLY A 106 -6.60 -5.35 -2.61
N ASN A 107 -6.71 -5.65 -3.91
CA ASN A 107 -5.61 -5.44 -4.85
C ASN A 107 -5.47 -3.96 -5.17
N ARG A 108 -4.25 -3.45 -5.19
CA ARG A 108 -3.98 -2.08 -5.62
C ARG A 108 -4.35 -1.90 -7.10
N VAL A 109 -5.24 -0.96 -7.37
CA VAL A 109 -5.66 -0.61 -8.73
C VAL A 109 -4.82 0.55 -9.23
N SER A 110 -3.88 0.27 -10.14
CA SER A 110 -3.08 1.33 -10.76
C SER A 110 -3.67 1.89 -12.05
N GLN A 111 -4.46 1.06 -12.72
CA GLN A 111 -5.17 1.37 -13.96
C GLN A 111 -6.48 0.61 -13.93
N TRP A 112 -7.49 1.12 -14.62
CA TRP A 112 -8.80 0.48 -14.74
C TRP A 112 -9.36 0.70 -16.14
N ILE A 113 -10.30 -0.15 -16.54
CA ILE A 113 -11.02 0.00 -17.80
C ILE A 113 -12.27 0.82 -17.51
N ASP A 114 -12.42 1.96 -18.16
CA ASP A 114 -13.60 2.79 -18.00
C ASP A 114 -14.85 2.14 -18.65
N PRO A 115 -16.07 2.65 -18.39
CA PRO A 115 -17.29 2.10 -19.00
C PRO A 115 -17.31 2.15 -20.54
N ASN A 116 -16.41 2.90 -21.18
CA ASN A 116 -16.25 2.96 -22.64
C ASN A 116 -15.22 1.94 -23.16
N GLY A 117 -14.66 1.10 -22.29
CA GLY A 117 -13.68 0.08 -22.65
C GLY A 117 -12.24 0.61 -22.80
N SER A 118 -11.96 1.84 -22.35
CA SER A 118 -10.62 2.43 -22.46
C SER A 118 -9.84 2.32 -21.16
N TRP A 119 -8.57 1.99 -21.26
CA TRP A 119 -7.65 2.01 -20.12
C TRP A 119 -7.42 3.43 -19.62
N GLN A 120 -7.61 3.63 -18.32
CA GLN A 120 -7.36 4.89 -17.62
C GLN A 120 -6.41 4.65 -16.45
N ASP A 121 -5.51 5.59 -16.21
CA ASP A 121 -4.73 5.60 -14.97
C ASP A 121 -5.66 5.87 -13.78
N ALA A 122 -5.41 5.18 -12.67
CA ALA A 122 -6.15 5.40 -11.42
C ALA A 122 -5.62 6.66 -10.69
N THR A 123 -5.65 7.79 -11.39
CA THR A 123 -5.16 9.09 -10.91
C THR A 123 -6.34 9.97 -10.54
N MET A 124 -6.29 10.54 -9.33
CA MET A 124 -7.35 11.42 -8.81
C MET A 124 -6.81 12.37 -7.75
N ASN A 125 -7.50 13.50 -7.56
CA ASN A 125 -7.28 14.36 -6.41
C ASN A 125 -8.37 14.10 -5.37
N VAL A 126 -7.95 14.02 -4.12
CA VAL A 126 -8.83 13.84 -2.97
C VAL A 126 -8.61 14.97 -1.98
N MET A 127 -9.67 15.38 -1.29
CA MET A 127 -9.58 16.31 -0.17
C MET A 127 -9.56 15.50 1.12
N ILE A 128 -8.47 15.63 1.89
CA ILE A 128 -8.29 15.00 3.20
C ILE A 128 -8.58 16.01 4.28
N THR A 129 -9.43 15.66 5.22
CA THR A 129 -9.66 16.45 6.43
C THR A 129 -8.88 15.85 7.59
N LEU A 130 -8.11 16.71 8.26
CA LEU A 130 -7.42 16.46 9.51
C LEU A 130 -8.20 17.14 10.64
N THR A 131 -8.51 16.42 11.71
CA THR A 131 -9.06 17.02 12.94
C THR A 131 -7.95 17.54 13.86
N GLY A 132 -8.32 18.36 14.85
CA GLY A 132 -7.36 18.84 15.84
C GLY A 132 -6.39 19.88 15.27
N HIS A 133 -5.15 19.86 15.75
CA HIS A 133 -4.08 20.78 15.35
C HIS A 133 -3.08 20.15 14.38
N ALA A 134 -3.31 18.90 13.96
CA ALA A 134 -2.49 18.23 12.97
C ALA A 134 -2.42 19.02 11.66
N SER A 135 -1.23 19.03 11.08
CA SER A 135 -0.93 19.75 9.86
C SER A 135 -0.16 18.91 8.87
N CYS A 136 -0.39 19.18 7.58
CA CYS A 136 0.42 18.67 6.47
C CYS A 136 1.07 19.86 5.79
N ASN A 137 2.41 19.92 5.76
CA ASN A 137 3.15 21.06 5.21
C ASN A 137 2.70 22.42 5.80
N GLY A 138 2.33 22.43 7.09
CA GLY A 138 1.85 23.62 7.79
C GLY A 138 0.37 24.00 7.53
N LEU A 139 -0.35 23.23 6.71
CA LEU A 139 -1.79 23.43 6.47
C LEU A 139 -2.61 22.52 7.39
N THR A 140 -3.64 23.08 8.02
CA THR A 140 -4.58 22.37 8.90
C THR A 140 -5.97 22.26 8.25
N GLY A 141 -6.83 21.41 8.80
CA GLY A 141 -8.18 21.21 8.29
C GLY A 141 -8.19 20.38 7.01
N THR A 142 -8.73 20.94 5.92
CA THR A 142 -8.90 20.21 4.65
C THR A 142 -7.78 20.52 3.67
N ILE A 143 -7.07 19.50 3.22
CA ILE A 143 -5.89 19.58 2.34
C ILE A 143 -6.09 18.74 1.07
N PRO A 144 -5.63 19.21 -0.10
CA PRO A 144 -5.63 18.40 -1.31
C PRO A 144 -4.48 17.39 -1.28
N VAL A 145 -4.77 16.16 -1.69
CA VAL A 145 -3.77 15.10 -1.90
C VAL A 145 -3.99 14.48 -3.27
N SER A 146 -2.91 14.32 -4.03
CA SER A 146 -2.96 13.65 -5.33
C SER A 146 -2.64 12.16 -5.14
N ILE A 147 -3.46 11.32 -5.73
CA ILE A 147 -3.24 9.89 -5.89
C ILE A 147 -2.80 9.69 -7.34
N ASP A 148 -1.60 9.18 -7.56
CA ASP A 148 -1.07 8.87 -8.88
C ASP A 148 -1.05 7.36 -9.10
N ARG A 149 -1.71 6.91 -10.17
CA ARG A 149 -1.81 5.50 -10.57
C ARG A 149 -2.11 4.58 -9.38
N GLY A 150 -3.09 4.95 -8.56
CA GLY A 150 -3.56 4.15 -7.43
C GLY A 150 -2.84 4.35 -6.11
N LEU A 151 -1.86 5.25 -6.02
CA LEU A 151 -1.11 5.51 -4.79
C LEU A 151 -0.95 7.01 -4.51
N GLY A 152 -1.34 7.44 -3.32
CA GLY A 152 -1.08 8.77 -2.79
C GLY A 152 -0.36 8.69 -1.45
N GLN A 153 0.34 9.77 -1.09
CA GLN A 153 1.01 9.87 0.20
C GLN A 153 0.87 11.29 0.73
N LEU A 154 0.66 11.40 2.04
CA LEU A 154 0.81 12.65 2.78
C LEU A 154 1.63 12.42 4.05
N THR A 155 2.25 13.48 4.53
CA THR A 155 2.97 13.47 5.81
C THR A 155 2.29 14.46 6.73
N ILE A 156 1.85 13.99 7.90
CA ILE A 156 1.25 14.84 8.93
C ILE A 156 2.16 14.96 10.14
N THR A 157 2.07 16.08 10.84
CA THR A 157 2.71 16.32 12.13
C THR A 157 1.75 17.07 13.04
N ASP A 158 1.90 16.88 14.35
CA ASP A 158 1.14 17.59 15.36
C ASP A 158 2.05 17.94 16.53
N ASN A 159 1.90 19.14 17.08
CA ASN A 159 2.63 19.60 18.25
C ASN A 159 1.79 19.51 19.54
N SER A 160 0.55 19.04 19.43
CA SER A 160 -0.40 18.87 20.53
C SER A 160 -0.60 17.40 20.87
N ILE A 161 -0.81 17.12 22.16
CA ILE A 161 -1.17 15.77 22.62
C ILE A 161 -2.66 15.58 22.35
N GLU A 162 -3.00 14.88 21.26
CA GLU A 162 -4.39 14.65 20.90
C GLU A 162 -4.61 13.42 19.98
N SER A 163 -5.88 13.09 19.75
CA SER A 163 -6.30 12.12 18.74
C SER A 163 -6.68 12.86 17.45
N VAL A 164 -6.04 12.46 16.35
CA VAL A 164 -6.22 13.07 15.03
C VAL A 164 -6.97 12.09 14.15
N GLY A 165 -8.15 12.50 13.68
CA GLY A 165 -8.89 11.84 12.63
C GLY A 165 -8.43 12.32 11.26
N ILE A 166 -8.25 11.37 10.35
CA ILE A 166 -7.93 11.56 8.94
C ILE A 166 -9.03 10.91 8.11
N SER A 167 -9.70 11.68 7.28
CA SER A 167 -10.79 11.17 6.43
C SER A 167 -10.82 11.88 5.08
N ILE A 168 -11.27 11.19 4.04
CA ILE A 168 -11.53 11.80 2.73
C ILE A 168 -12.90 12.49 2.78
N THR A 169 -12.97 13.76 2.38
CA THR A 169 -14.23 14.54 2.35
C THR A 169 -14.78 14.73 0.95
N SER A 170 -13.92 14.79 -0.08
CA SER A 170 -14.35 14.84 -1.48
C SER A 170 -13.29 14.27 -2.42
N ILE A 171 -13.73 13.92 -3.63
CA ILE A 171 -12.90 13.40 -4.72
C ILE A 171 -13.37 14.06 -6.01
N ASP A 172 -12.44 14.50 -6.85
CA ASP A 172 -12.76 15.23 -8.08
C ASP A 172 -13.35 14.34 -9.20
N SER A 173 -12.95 13.06 -9.23
CA SER A 173 -13.44 12.06 -10.19
C SER A 173 -13.60 10.69 -9.49
N ILE A 174 -14.84 10.21 -9.44
CA ILE A 174 -15.17 8.94 -8.79
C ILE A 174 -15.45 7.89 -9.88
N PRO A 175 -14.63 6.83 -10.00
CA PRO A 175 -15.06 5.59 -10.64
C PRO A 175 -16.35 5.11 -9.98
N HIS A 176 -17.32 4.64 -10.77
CA HIS A 176 -18.62 4.21 -10.26
C HIS A 176 -18.45 3.24 -9.07
N ASN A 177 -19.14 3.49 -7.94
CA ASN A 177 -19.08 2.71 -6.69
C ASN A 177 -17.80 2.80 -5.83
N LEU A 178 -16.86 3.72 -6.08
CA LEU A 178 -15.70 3.88 -5.18
C LEU A 178 -16.13 4.39 -3.78
N SER A 179 -15.89 3.59 -2.75
CA SER A 179 -16.10 3.98 -1.35
C SER A 179 -14.84 4.64 -0.76
N TYR A 180 -15.04 5.74 -0.04
CA TYR A 180 -13.96 6.47 0.62
C TYR A 180 -14.32 6.90 2.06
N GLU A 181 -15.37 6.29 2.63
CA GLU A 181 -15.84 6.61 3.99
C GLU A 181 -14.91 6.09 5.10
N ASN A 182 -13.87 5.33 4.74
CA ASN A 182 -12.89 4.82 5.68
C ASN A 182 -11.99 5.96 6.19
N GLY A 183 -12.00 6.18 7.51
CA GLY A 183 -11.10 7.09 8.20
C GLY A 183 -9.99 6.35 8.94
N LEU A 184 -8.90 7.07 9.23
CA LEU A 184 -7.83 6.65 10.11
C LEU A 184 -7.82 7.56 11.34
N THR A 185 -7.70 6.99 12.54
CA THR A 185 -7.46 7.78 13.76
C THR A 185 -6.11 7.41 14.33
N VAL A 186 -5.29 8.42 14.63
CA VAL A 186 -3.97 8.27 15.24
C VAL A 186 -3.86 9.12 16.50
N GLN A 187 -2.96 8.75 17.41
CA GLN A 187 -2.73 9.49 18.64
C GLN A 187 -1.31 10.05 18.65
N PHE A 188 -1.20 11.36 18.85
CA PHE A 188 0.06 12.03 19.15
C PHE A 188 0.23 12.08 20.65
N LEU A 189 1.32 11.49 21.14
CA LEU A 189 1.56 11.30 22.56
C LEU A 189 2.67 12.21 23.07
N LYS A 190 2.69 12.43 24.39
CA LYS A 190 3.83 13.06 25.04
C LYS A 190 5.09 12.18 24.89
N PRO A 191 6.25 12.75 24.53
CA PRO A 191 7.53 12.05 24.57
C PRO A 191 7.82 11.52 25.96
N LEU A 192 8.44 10.33 26.03
CA LEU A 192 8.97 9.87 27.32
C LEU A 192 10.12 10.76 27.77
N PRO A 193 10.30 10.95 29.09
CA PRO A 193 11.53 11.53 29.60
C PRO A 193 12.74 10.72 29.11
N ALA A 194 13.63 11.37 28.36
CA ALA A 194 14.85 10.78 27.86
C ALA A 194 16.06 11.56 28.40
N ILE A 195 17.14 10.84 28.68
CA ILE A 195 18.40 11.45 29.10
C ILE A 195 19.18 11.82 27.84
N ALA A 196 19.24 13.11 27.54
CA ALA A 196 19.95 13.60 26.35
C ALA A 196 21.48 13.59 26.53
N GLU A 197 21.96 13.88 27.73
CA GLU A 197 23.39 13.90 28.05
C GLU A 197 23.61 13.55 29.52
N VAL A 198 24.65 12.77 29.79
CA VAL A 198 25.16 12.57 31.15
C VAL A 198 26.63 12.98 31.15
N THR A 199 26.94 14.03 31.91
CA THR A 199 28.32 14.42 32.19
C THR A 199 28.68 14.04 33.61
N PHE A 200 29.81 13.36 33.77
CA PHE A 200 30.39 13.11 35.08
C PHE A 200 31.53 14.09 35.30
N SER A 201 31.41 14.95 36.31
CA SER A 201 32.54 15.74 36.76
C SER A 201 33.47 14.87 37.59
N VAL A 202 34.78 15.00 37.37
CA VAL A 202 35.76 14.40 38.26
C VAL A 202 35.60 15.07 39.62
N ARG A 203 35.25 14.28 40.63
CA ARG A 203 34.99 14.77 41.98
C ARG A 203 36.26 15.39 42.56
N LEU A 204 36.14 16.63 43.06
CA LEU A 204 36.93 17.07 44.21
C LEU A 204 36.40 16.26 45.42
N ASP A 205 37.26 15.60 46.17
CA ASP A 205 36.85 14.75 47.31
C ASP A 205 36.12 15.59 48.38
N ASN A 206 34.78 15.56 48.38
CA ASN A 206 33.94 16.32 49.30
C ASN A 206 32.80 15.43 49.83
N ILE A 207 32.69 15.29 51.15
CA ILE A 207 31.71 14.46 51.84
C ILE A 207 30.24 14.94 51.72
N HIS A 208 29.97 16.04 51.01
CA HIS A 208 28.62 16.56 50.74
C HIS A 208 28.41 16.92 49.25
N PRO A 209 28.21 15.95 48.34
CA PRO A 209 27.96 16.26 46.92
C PRO A 209 26.50 16.68 46.70
N ASN A 210 26.29 17.69 45.83
CA ASN A 210 24.97 18.00 45.29
C ASN A 210 24.67 17.05 44.12
N MET A 211 23.50 16.39 44.12
CA MET A 211 22.96 15.77 42.90
C MET A 211 22.13 16.81 42.15
N ILE A 212 22.49 17.07 40.90
CA ILE A 212 21.74 17.96 40.00
C ILE A 212 21.16 17.08 38.89
N PHE A 213 19.84 17.01 38.83
CA PHE A 213 19.13 16.42 37.70
C PHE A 213 18.60 17.57 36.84
N SER A 214 18.92 17.53 35.55
CA SER A 214 18.36 18.43 34.55
C SER A 214 17.42 17.62 33.68
N PHE A 215 16.17 18.08 33.57
CA PHE A 215 15.16 17.49 32.71
C PHE A 215 14.85 18.51 31.60
N THR A 216 14.60 18.02 30.39
CA THR A 216 14.06 18.82 29.29
C THR A 216 12.56 18.56 29.19
N GLU A 217 11.75 19.61 29.17
CA GLU A 217 10.31 19.57 28.86
C GLU A 217 10.06 19.63 27.35
#